data_AF-A0A6G7TMW7-F1
#
_entry.id   AF-A0A6G7TMW7-F1
#
_cell.length_a   1.000
_cell.length_b   1.000
_cell.length_c   1.000
_cell.angle_alpha   90.00
_cell.angle_beta   90.00
_cell.angle_gamma   90.00
#
_symmetry.space_group_name_H-M   'P 1'
#
loop_
_entity.id
_entity.type
_entity.pdbx_description
1 polymer ?
#
loop_
_entity_poly.entity_id
_entity_poly.type
_entity_poly.pdbx_seq_one_letter_code
_entity_poly.pdbx_strand_id
1 'polypeptide(L)' 'MDILIIMILSSVSLGAIFLIFFLYSLYSGQFDDYESPSIRILIDDFDKK' A
#
# COMPACT_ATOMS: atom_id res chain seq x y z
N MET A 1 6.49 -21.63 -28.47
CA MET A 1 5.45 -20.57 -28.49
C MET A 1 4.66 -20.56 -27.18
N ASP A 2 4.39 -21.74 -26.59
CA ASP A 2 3.63 -21.87 -25.33
C ASP A 2 4.30 -21.22 -24.12
N ILE A 3 5.63 -21.35 -23.98
CA ILE A 3 6.39 -20.69 -22.89
C ILE A 3 6.28 -19.16 -22.96
N LEU A 4 6.29 -18.58 -24.17
CA LEU A 4 6.21 -17.13 -24.35
C LEU A 4 4.87 -16.59 -23.85
N ILE A 5 3.78 -17.31 -24.09
CA ILE A 5 2.45 -16.93 -23.60
C ILE A 5 2.42 -16.92 -22.07
N ILE A 6 3.00 -17.93 -21.43
CA ILE A 6 3.08 -18.02 -19.96
C ILE A 6 3.93 -16.88 -19.38
N MET A 7 5.08 -16.56 -20.00
CA MET A 7 5.96 -15.46 -19.57
C MET A 7 5.30 -14.08 -19.71
N ILE A 8 4.56 -13.87 -20.79
CA ILE A 8 3.83 -12.61 -21.00
C ILE A 8 2.70 -12.49 -19.96
N LEU A 9 1.94 -13.57 -19.76
CA LEU A 9 0.84 -13.58 -18.80
C LEU A 9 1.32 -13.36 -17.37
N SER A 10 2.47 -13.96 -17.00
CA SER A 10 3.06 -13.78 -15.66
C SER A 10 3.59 -12.36 -15.44
N SER A 11 4.18 -11.74 -16.46
CA SER A 11 4.65 -10.35 -16.36
C SER A 11 3.49 -9.36 -16.24
N VAL A 12 2.45 -9.53 -17.07
CA VAL A 12 1.25 -8.68 -17.03
C VAL A 12 0.48 -8.88 -15.73
N SER A 13 0.36 -10.12 -15.23
CA SER A 13 -0.32 -10.38 -13.96
C SER A 13 0.41 -9.73 -12.78
N LEU A 14 1.75 -9.78 -12.74
CA LEU A 14 2.53 -9.08 -11.71
C LEU A 14 2.25 -7.57 -11.72
N GLY A 15 2.26 -6.95 -12.91
CA GLY A 15 1.97 -5.53 -13.06
C GLY A 15 0.54 -5.17 -12.63
N ALA A 16 -0.45 -5.98 -13.02
CA ALA A 16 -1.84 -5.77 -12.64
C ALA A 16 -2.07 -5.92 -11.13
N ILE A 17 -1.46 -6.93 -10.50
CA ILE A 17 -1.51 -7.14 -9.06
C ILE A 17 -0.94 -5.91 -8.33
N PHE A 18 0.25 -5.48 -8.73
CA PHE A 18 0.88 -4.29 -8.16
C PHE A 18 -0.02 -3.05 -8.29
N LEU A 19 -0.61 -2.83 -9.47
CA LEU A 19 -1.50 -1.71 -9.72
C LEU A 19 -2.75 -1.75 -8.84
N ILE A 20 -3.38 -2.92 -8.67
CA ILE A 20 -4.56 -3.07 -7.80
C ILE A 20 -4.20 -2.74 -6.35
N PHE A 21 -3.09 -3.26 -5.83
CA PHE A 21 -2.64 -2.95 -4.47
C PHE A 21 -2.30 -1.47 -4.30
N PHE A 22 -1.65 -0.86 -5.30
CA PHE A 22 -1.34 0.56 -5.29
C PHE A 22 -2.61 1.42 -5.22
N LEU A 23 -3.61 1.13 -6.05
CA LEU A 23 -4.89 1.83 -6.01
C LEU A 23 -5.63 1.61 -4.69
N TYR A 24 -5.63 0.37 -4.18
CA TYR A 24 -6.23 0.08 -2.87
C TYR A 24 -5.57 0.88 -1.74
N SER A 25 -4.24 0.98 -1.74
CA SER A 25 -3.48 1.76 -0.75
C SER A 25 -3.81 3.26 -0.82
N LEU A 26 -3.97 3.81 -2.03
CA LEU A 26 -4.44 5.19 -2.23
C LEU A 26 -5.84 5.42 -1.65
N TYR A 27 -6.80 4.54 -1.94
CA TYR A 27 -8.18 4.70 -1.44
C TYR A 27 -8.32 4.35 0.05
N SER A 28 -7.43 3.53 0.60
CA SER A 28 -7.43 3.17 2.02
C SER A 28 -6.96 4.31 2.93
N GLY A 29 -6.53 5.45 2.37
CA GLY A 29 -6.00 6.57 3.15
C GLY A 29 -4.71 6.24 3.90
N GLN A 30 -3.97 5.22 3.47
CA GLN A 30 -2.71 4.82 4.12
C GLN A 30 -1.68 5.97 4.10
N PHE A 31 -1.75 6.83 3.09
CA PHE A 31 -0.88 7.99 2.93
C PHE A 31 -1.39 9.24 3.66
N ASP A 32 -2.60 9.21 4.21
CA ASP A 32 -3.19 10.34 4.94
C ASP A 32 -2.78 10.37 6.42
N ASP A 33 -1.97 9.40 6.86
CA ASP A 33 -1.37 9.44 8.20
C ASP A 33 -0.14 10.36 8.21
N TYR A 34 -0.41 11.67 8.33
CA TYR A 34 0.62 12.72 8.42
C TYR A 34 1.37 12.71 9.76
N GLU A 35 0.81 12.03 10.77
CA GLU A 35 1.34 12.01 12.12
C GLU A 35 2.07 10.70 12.39
N SER A 36 3.39 10.80 12.58
CA SER A 36 4.17 9.61 12.94
C SER A 36 3.62 8.98 14.23
N PRO A 37 3.69 7.64 14.38
CA PRO A 37 3.22 6.96 15.59
C PRO A 37 3.81 7.53 16.88
N SER A 38 5.06 8.01 16.84
CA SER A 38 5.74 8.62 17.99
C SER A 38 5.08 9.92 18.44
N ILE A 39 4.60 10.75 17.52
CA ILE A 39 3.92 12.02 17.84
C ILE A 39 2.54 11.72 18.42
N ARG A 40 1.80 10.78 17.82
CA ARG A 40 0.49 10.35 18.31
C ARG A 40 0.54 9.87 19.76
N ILE A 41 1.48 8.96 20.07
CA ILE A 41 1.66 8.43 21.44
C ILE A 41 2.03 9.56 22.40
N LEU A 42 2.91 10.47 21.99
CA LEU A 42 3.33 11.59 22.82
C LEU A 42 2.15 12.52 23.16
N ILE A 43 1.31 12.86 22.19
CA ILE A 43 0.12 13.72 22.39
C ILE A 43 -0.93 13.00 23.24
N ASP A 44 -1.23 11.73 22.95
CA ASP A 44 -2.19 10.93 23.71
C ASP A 44 -1.81 10.81 25.21
N ASP A 45 -0.50 10.79 25.52
CA ASP A 45 0.01 10.80 26.90
C ASP A 45 -0.14 12.17 27.58
N PHE A 46 -0.05 13.28 26.82
CA PHE A 46 -0.29 14.63 27.36
C PHE A 46 -1.77 14.87 27.67
N ASP A 47 -2.68 14.43 26.80
CA ASP A 47 -4.13 14.64 26.97
C ASP A 47 -4.76 13.80 28.08
N LYS A 48 -4.08 12.73 28.53
CA LYS A 48 -4.53 11.89 29.65
C LYS A 48 -4.22 12.46 31.04
N LYS A 49 -3.56 13.62 31.14
CA LYS A 49 -3.13 14.22 32.40
C LYS A 49 -3.96 15.44 32.78
#